data_AF-A0A937UKT2-F1
#
_entry.id   AF-A0A937UKT2-F1
#
_cell.length_a   1.000
_cell.length_b   1.000
_cell.length_c   1.000
_cell.angle_alpha   90.00
_cell.angle_beta   90.00
_cell.angle_gamma   90.00
#
_symmetry.space_group_name_H-M   'P 1'
#
loop_
_entity.id
_entity.type
_entity.pdbx_description
1 polymer ?
#
loop_
_entity_poly.entity_id
_entity_poly.type
_entity_poly.pdbx_seq_one_letter_code
_entity_poly.pdbx_strand_id
1 'polypeptide(L)'
;MALPQFESVNEYESVTISLASPDEIRSWSYGEVKKPETINYRTYRAEKDGLFCERIFGPERDWECFCGKYKGMKHKGIICDRCGVKVTHSRERRRRMGHINLAAPVAHIWYFKSMPSRMGNLLAMKVSSLEKVIYFQEYVVVEPGGAAEEGIQEKQLLGEDECQRLRAKYEDFEAGMGAEAVRRLLQRLDLDEASAELRAELAETGSKQRKKDIIKRLKIVEAIRDSSNRSEWMVLDVVPVIPPDLRPLVLLESGNFATSDLNDLYRRVINRNNRLKKLLDLHAPEVIIRNEKRMLQQSVDALFDNERCKHPVLGSSNRPLKSLTDMIKGKPGRFRENLLGKRVDYSGRSVIVVGPELKLHQCGLPKKVALELFQPFIIRRLKEVGLVDTIKSAKRMLERKDEEVWDILDEVIRDHPVLLNRAPTLHRMGIQAFEPVLIEGNAIQIHPLVCEAFNADFDGDQMAVHLPLSIEAQTEASLLMMSTNNIFSPADGKPIITPSLDIVLGCYYLTALRPDPRKDEQVKRFADTDDVLTAL
;
A
#
# COMPACT_ATOMS: atom_id res chain seq x y z
N MET A 1 32.89 -14.28 -10.57
CA MET A 1 31.48 -14.69 -10.70
C MET A 1 30.69 -13.84 -9.73
N ALA A 2 29.81 -12.96 -10.23
CA ALA A 2 28.88 -12.25 -9.37
C ALA A 2 27.90 -13.29 -8.81
N LEU A 3 27.79 -13.36 -7.48
CA LEU A 3 26.85 -14.25 -6.80
C LEU A 3 25.42 -13.96 -7.31
N PRO A 4 24.58 -14.99 -7.47
CA PRO A 4 23.20 -14.81 -7.89
C PRO A 4 22.48 -13.86 -6.92
N GLN A 5 21.69 -12.95 -7.48
CA GLN A 5 20.96 -11.88 -6.79
C GLN A 5 19.91 -12.36 -5.75
N PHE A 6 19.87 -13.66 -5.43
CA PHE A 6 18.96 -14.28 -4.48
C PHE A 6 19.50 -14.35 -3.04
N GLU A 7 20.76 -13.97 -2.77
CA GLU A 7 21.29 -13.94 -1.39
C GLU A 7 20.92 -12.66 -0.61
N SER A 8 20.39 -11.62 -1.24
CA SER A 8 20.00 -10.38 -0.55
C SER A 8 18.61 -10.46 0.10
N VAL A 9 18.21 -11.63 0.63
CA VAL A 9 16.84 -11.85 1.11
C VAL A 9 16.57 -11.20 2.47
N ASN A 10 17.59 -10.86 3.27
CA ASN A 10 17.42 -10.10 4.52
C ASN A 10 18.64 -9.21 4.82
N GLU A 11 18.83 -8.10 4.11
CA GLU A 11 19.83 -7.08 4.51
C GLU A 11 19.44 -6.34 5.81
N TYR A 12 18.17 -6.42 6.22
CA TYR A 12 17.63 -5.67 7.35
C TYR A 12 16.89 -6.60 8.31
N GLU A 13 17.27 -6.59 9.59
CA GLU A 13 16.64 -7.40 10.64
C GLU A 13 15.40 -6.73 11.25
N SER A 14 15.37 -5.40 11.26
CA SER A 14 14.29 -4.62 11.87
C SER A 14 14.00 -3.34 11.10
N VAL A 15 12.78 -2.84 11.27
CA VAL A 15 12.33 -1.57 10.70
C VAL A 15 11.88 -0.67 11.84
N THR A 16 12.47 0.51 11.94
CA THR A 16 12.14 1.53 12.94
C THR A 16 11.42 2.72 12.29
N ILE A 17 10.59 3.41 13.07
CA ILE A 17 9.91 4.64 12.65
C ILE A 17 10.21 5.75 13.66
N SER A 18 10.63 6.91 13.17
CA SER A 18 10.95 8.10 13.96
C SER A 18 10.33 9.37 13.34
N LEU A 19 10.34 10.48 14.09
CA LEU A 19 9.98 11.77 13.52
C LEU A 19 11.15 12.26 12.66
N ALA A 20 10.82 12.77 11.47
CA ALA A 20 11.82 13.32 10.57
C ALA A 20 12.17 14.75 10.98
N SER A 21 13.44 15.01 11.28
CA SER A 21 13.90 16.38 11.50
C SER A 21 13.92 17.19 10.18
N PRO A 22 13.88 18.53 10.21
CA PRO A 22 14.01 19.35 9.01
C PRO A 22 15.30 19.08 8.22
N ASP A 23 16.39 18.77 8.92
CA ASP A 23 17.69 18.48 8.30
C ASP A 23 17.74 17.08 7.69
N GLU A 24 17.09 16.09 8.32
CA GLU A 24 16.89 14.76 7.71
C GLU A 24 16.08 14.85 6.42
N ILE A 25 14.98 15.62 6.41
CA ILE A 25 14.17 15.83 5.21
C ILE A 25 15.01 16.45 4.08
N ARG A 26 15.90 17.40 4.40
CA ARG A 26 16.84 17.98 3.43
C ARG A 26 17.87 16.96 2.95
N SER A 27 18.35 16.07 3.82
CA SER A 27 19.32 15.02 3.47
C SER A 27 18.77 14.00 2.47
N TRP A 28 17.46 13.70 2.53
CA TRP A 28 16.79 12.82 1.57
C TRP A 28 16.57 13.48 0.21
N SER A 29 16.64 14.81 0.17
CA SER A 29 16.28 15.58 -1.00
C SER A 29 17.44 15.76 -1.97
N TYR A 30 17.13 15.58 -3.25
CA TYR A 30 18.06 15.84 -4.36
C TYR A 30 17.92 17.27 -4.92
N GLY A 31 17.00 18.08 -4.36
CA GLY A 31 16.82 19.47 -4.77
C GLY A 31 15.49 20.08 -4.33
N GLU A 32 15.48 21.40 -4.24
CA GLU A 32 14.29 22.19 -3.91
C GLU A 32 13.39 22.40 -5.13
N VAL A 33 12.09 22.11 -4.96
CA VAL A 33 11.05 22.44 -5.94
C VAL A 33 10.54 23.86 -5.67
N LYS A 34 10.84 24.77 -6.58
CA LYS A 34 10.48 26.20 -6.45
C LYS A 34 9.22 26.56 -7.21
N LYS A 35 8.95 25.83 -8.29
CA LYS A 35 7.99 26.19 -9.32
C LYS A 35 6.81 25.21 -9.32
N PRO A 36 5.55 25.68 -9.40
CA PRO A 36 4.37 24.80 -9.42
C PRO A 36 4.19 24.10 -10.78
N GLU A 37 4.93 24.50 -11.81
CA GLU A 37 4.78 23.95 -13.15
C GLU A 37 5.20 22.46 -13.20
N THR A 38 4.51 21.70 -14.05
CA THR A 38 4.75 20.26 -14.23
C THR A 38 5.53 20.01 -15.53
N ILE A 39 4.83 20.10 -16.66
CA ILE A 39 5.38 19.92 -18.01
C ILE A 39 5.01 21.11 -18.88
N ASN A 40 5.82 21.34 -19.91
CA ASN A 40 5.57 22.34 -20.92
C ASN A 40 4.45 21.88 -21.86
N TYR A 41 3.45 22.73 -22.08
CA TYR A 41 2.28 22.37 -22.90
C TYR A 41 2.57 22.17 -24.40
N ARG A 42 3.67 22.73 -24.94
CA ARG A 42 4.03 22.57 -26.36
C ARG A 42 4.98 21.40 -26.59
N THR A 43 5.99 21.27 -25.73
CA THR A 43 7.07 20.29 -25.92
C THR A 43 6.85 18.99 -25.14
N TYR A 44 5.87 18.97 -24.22
CA TYR A 44 5.60 17.89 -23.27
C TYR A 44 6.80 17.48 -22.40
N ARG A 45 7.81 18.34 -22.33
CA ARG A 45 9.01 18.14 -21.52
C ARG A 45 8.84 18.73 -20.12
N ALA A 46 9.51 18.12 -19.14
CA ALA A 46 9.49 18.60 -17.76
C ALA A 46 10.04 20.03 -17.64
N GLU A 47 9.37 20.85 -16.82
CA GLU A 47 9.79 22.23 -16.56
C GLU A 47 10.96 22.28 -15.55
N LYS A 48 11.81 23.30 -15.70
CA LYS A 48 12.97 23.51 -14.81
C LYS A 48 12.49 23.96 -13.42
N ASP A 49 13.02 23.33 -12.38
CA ASP A 49 12.69 23.55 -10.95
C ASP A 49 11.20 23.29 -10.60
N GLY A 50 10.46 22.68 -11.52
CA GLY A 50 9.07 22.26 -11.35
C GLY A 50 8.93 20.87 -10.71
N LEU A 51 7.68 20.41 -10.59
CA LEU A 51 7.32 19.15 -9.93
C LEU A 51 7.84 17.89 -10.65
N PHE A 52 8.24 17.98 -11.92
CA PHE A 52 8.76 16.86 -12.70
C PHE A 52 10.22 17.07 -13.14
N CYS A 53 10.89 18.08 -12.59
CA CYS A 53 12.22 18.51 -13.01
C CYS A 53 13.26 17.37 -13.01
N GLU A 54 13.86 17.10 -14.16
CA GLU A 54 14.86 16.03 -14.31
C GLU A 54 16.15 16.27 -13.52
N ARG A 55 16.49 17.54 -13.23
CA ARG A 55 17.65 17.89 -12.40
C ARG A 55 17.52 17.34 -10.98
N ILE A 56 16.30 17.42 -10.43
CA ILE A 56 16.00 17.01 -9.05
C ILE A 56 15.74 15.50 -9.02
N PHE A 57 14.80 15.03 -9.84
CA PHE A 57 14.29 13.66 -9.74
C PHE A 57 15.08 12.65 -10.59
N GLY A 58 15.89 13.09 -11.56
CA GLY A 58 16.62 12.24 -12.48
C GLY A 58 16.04 12.25 -13.91
N PRO A 59 16.75 11.66 -14.88
CA PRO A 59 16.43 11.74 -16.30
C PRO A 59 15.20 10.90 -16.67
N GLU A 60 14.38 11.38 -17.62
CA GLU A 60 13.21 10.64 -18.10
C GLU A 60 13.60 9.42 -18.96
N ARG A 61 14.73 9.51 -19.66
CA ARG A 61 15.26 8.45 -20.52
C ARG A 61 16.54 7.85 -19.94
N ASP A 62 16.73 6.56 -20.19
CA ASP A 62 17.91 5.85 -19.69
C ASP A 62 19.19 6.36 -20.34
N TRP A 63 20.17 6.73 -19.50
CA TRP A 63 21.50 7.18 -19.94
C TRP A 63 21.47 8.40 -20.87
N GLU A 64 20.45 9.25 -20.79
CA GLU A 64 20.33 10.47 -21.58
C GLU A 64 20.02 11.66 -20.67
N CYS A 65 20.68 12.80 -20.90
CA CYS A 65 20.34 14.05 -20.21
C CYS A 65 19.21 14.80 -20.94
N PHE A 66 18.47 15.67 -20.23
CA PHE A 66 17.35 16.46 -20.76
C PHE A 66 17.63 17.16 -22.11
N CYS A 67 18.81 17.78 -22.26
CA CYS A 67 19.16 18.54 -23.47
C CYS A 67 19.72 17.65 -24.60
N GLY A 68 19.98 16.37 -24.35
CA GLY A 68 20.55 15.45 -25.33
C GLY A 68 22.04 15.64 -25.64
N LYS A 69 22.78 16.51 -24.92
CA LYS A 69 24.24 16.70 -25.08
C LYS A 69 25.01 15.41 -24.77
N TYR A 70 24.68 14.76 -23.66
CA TYR A 70 25.26 13.48 -23.24
C TYR A 70 24.21 12.38 -23.42
N LYS A 71 24.56 11.36 -24.20
CA LYS A 71 23.72 10.19 -24.50
C LYS A 71 24.53 8.90 -24.45
N GLY A 72 23.89 7.84 -23.94
CA GLY A 72 24.44 6.50 -23.88
C GLY A 72 25.29 6.25 -22.63
N MET A 73 25.58 4.97 -22.41
CA MET A 73 26.20 4.48 -21.17
C MET A 73 27.63 5.01 -20.93
N LYS A 74 28.29 5.52 -21.97
CA LYS A 74 29.64 6.10 -21.90
C LYS A 74 29.75 7.29 -20.94
N HIS A 75 28.65 8.03 -20.76
CA HIS A 75 28.59 9.22 -19.90
C HIS A 75 27.94 8.95 -18.54
N LYS A 76 27.88 7.68 -18.12
CA LYS A 76 27.30 7.26 -16.83
C LYS A 76 27.88 8.08 -15.67
N GLY A 77 27.00 8.67 -14.88
CA GLY A 77 27.36 9.44 -13.67
C GLY A 77 27.75 10.89 -13.91
N ILE A 78 27.95 11.31 -15.17
CA ILE A 78 28.28 12.70 -15.51
C ILE A 78 27.05 13.61 -15.32
N ILE A 79 27.26 14.76 -14.70
CA ILE A 79 26.25 15.82 -14.58
C ILE A 79 26.41 16.76 -15.78
N CYS A 80 25.33 17.01 -16.51
CA CYS A 80 25.41 17.82 -17.71
C CYS A 80 25.59 19.32 -17.41
N ASP A 81 26.63 19.95 -17.95
CA ASP A 81 26.91 21.40 -17.77
C ASP A 81 25.78 22.32 -18.25
N ARG A 82 25.00 21.89 -19.27
CA ARG A 82 23.93 22.72 -19.86
C ARG A 82 22.62 22.65 -19.10
N CYS A 83 22.23 21.47 -18.63
CA CYS A 83 20.91 21.23 -18.01
C CYS A 83 20.97 20.81 -16.54
N GLY A 84 22.14 20.48 -16.01
CA GLY A 84 22.34 20.00 -14.64
C GLY A 84 21.81 18.58 -14.37
N VAL A 85 21.32 17.88 -15.39
CA VAL A 85 20.78 16.51 -15.23
C VAL A 85 21.93 15.50 -15.19
N LYS A 86 21.90 14.63 -14.17
CA LYS A 86 22.82 13.51 -14.02
C LYS A 86 22.42 12.37 -14.95
N VAL A 87 23.34 11.90 -15.78
CA VAL A 87 23.12 10.77 -16.68
C VAL A 87 23.11 9.46 -15.88
N THR A 88 21.93 8.87 -15.73
CA THR A 88 21.67 7.65 -14.96
C THR A 88 20.47 6.89 -15.55
N HIS A 89 20.05 5.79 -14.93
CA HIS A 89 18.82 5.08 -15.26
C HIS A 89 17.59 5.91 -14.86
N SER A 90 16.55 5.93 -15.71
CA SER A 90 15.25 6.54 -15.42
C SER A 90 14.58 6.03 -14.14
N ARG A 91 14.84 4.77 -13.73
CA ARG A 91 14.33 4.17 -12.49
C ARG A 91 14.64 4.96 -11.22
N GLU A 92 15.70 5.79 -11.26
CA GLU A 92 16.04 6.70 -10.17
C GLU A 92 14.91 7.71 -9.87
N ARG A 93 14.09 8.06 -10.87
CA ARG A 93 12.91 8.93 -10.72
C ARG A 93 11.81 8.38 -9.84
N ARG A 94 11.87 7.08 -9.53
CA ARG A 94 10.99 6.44 -8.54
C ARG A 94 11.55 6.51 -7.11
N ARG A 95 12.85 6.81 -6.94
CA ARG A 95 13.55 6.79 -5.65
C ARG A 95 13.89 8.18 -5.13
N ARG A 96 14.29 9.12 -6.01
CA ARG A 96 14.76 10.45 -5.60
C ARG A 96 13.61 11.33 -5.13
N MET A 97 13.76 11.91 -3.95
CA MET A 97 12.81 12.86 -3.37
C MET A 97 13.23 14.32 -3.62
N GLY A 98 12.25 15.21 -3.66
CA GLY A 98 12.46 16.66 -3.62
C GLY A 98 12.05 17.23 -2.26
N HIS A 99 12.24 18.52 -2.05
CA HIS A 99 11.69 19.22 -0.89
C HIS A 99 11.17 20.61 -1.26
N ILE A 100 10.33 21.17 -0.39
CA ILE A 100 9.84 22.55 -0.47
C ILE A 100 10.19 23.24 0.85
N ASN A 101 10.96 24.32 0.80
CA ASN A 101 11.18 25.17 1.97
C ASN A 101 9.99 26.09 2.17
N LEU A 102 9.30 25.93 3.30
CA LEU A 102 8.15 26.76 3.66
C LEU A 102 8.63 28.15 4.09
N ALA A 103 7.84 29.17 3.75
CA ALA A 103 8.11 30.56 4.13
C ALA A 103 7.71 30.86 5.58
N ALA A 104 6.83 30.03 6.16
CA ALA A 104 6.45 30.06 7.56
C ALA A 104 6.29 28.61 8.06
N PRO A 105 6.60 28.33 9.34
CA PRO A 105 6.37 27.01 9.93
C PRO A 105 4.90 26.62 9.87
N VAL A 106 4.63 25.33 9.70
CA VAL A 106 3.27 24.77 9.56
C VAL A 106 3.11 23.59 10.50
N ALA A 107 2.06 23.58 11.32
CA ALA A 107 1.79 22.47 12.25
C ALA A 107 1.34 21.23 11.46
N HIS A 108 1.89 20.05 11.76
CA HIS A 108 1.49 18.84 11.04
C HIS A 108 0.11 18.35 11.51
N ILE A 109 -0.85 18.22 10.58
CA ILE A 109 -2.26 17.88 10.87
C ILE A 109 -2.46 16.64 11.75
N TRP A 110 -1.68 15.58 11.54
CA TRP A 110 -1.76 14.36 12.35
C TRP A 110 -1.51 14.60 13.84
N TYR A 111 -0.62 15.52 14.25
CA TYR A 111 -0.25 15.65 15.66
C TYR A 111 -1.20 16.52 16.48
N PHE A 112 -1.97 17.42 15.84
CA PHE A 112 -2.95 18.24 16.55
C PHE A 112 -4.40 17.80 16.34
N LYS A 113 -4.79 17.29 15.16
CA LYS A 113 -6.18 16.84 14.88
C LYS A 113 -6.44 15.35 15.10
N SER A 114 -5.44 14.49 15.04
CA SER A 114 -5.66 13.06 15.30
C SER A 114 -6.00 12.86 16.77
N MET A 115 -6.92 11.93 17.07
CA MET A 115 -7.32 11.64 18.44
C MET A 115 -6.62 10.37 18.92
N PRO A 116 -5.90 10.40 20.07
CA PRO A 116 -5.65 11.55 20.93
C PRO A 116 -4.62 12.54 20.35
N SER A 117 -4.85 13.84 20.53
CA SER A 117 -3.96 14.90 20.02
C SER A 117 -2.63 14.90 20.75
N ARG A 118 -1.53 14.66 20.05
CA ARG A 118 -0.19 14.59 20.66
C ARG A 118 0.26 15.96 21.13
N MET A 119 0.10 16.99 20.29
CA MET A 119 0.41 18.38 20.64
C MET A 119 -0.49 18.89 21.78
N GLY A 120 -1.78 18.56 21.76
CA GLY A 120 -2.72 18.93 22.83
C GLY A 120 -2.34 18.33 24.18
N ASN A 121 -1.97 17.05 24.21
CA ASN A 121 -1.54 16.40 25.46
C ASN A 121 -0.20 16.97 25.97
N LEU A 122 0.77 17.22 25.08
CA LEU A 122 2.07 17.79 25.49
C LEU A 122 1.90 19.17 26.14
N LEU A 123 1.16 20.05 25.47
CA LEU A 123 0.94 21.43 25.93
C LEU A 123 -0.14 21.57 27.00
N ALA A 124 -0.82 20.49 27.40
CA ALA A 124 -2.00 20.52 28.28
C ALA A 124 -3.13 21.44 27.77
N MET A 125 -3.29 21.56 26.46
CA MET A 125 -4.29 22.41 25.82
C MET A 125 -5.39 21.58 25.16
N LYS A 126 -6.62 22.11 25.15
CA LYS A 126 -7.72 21.51 24.38
C LYS A 126 -7.42 21.62 22.88
N VAL A 127 -7.87 20.63 22.11
CA VAL A 127 -7.70 20.62 20.65
C VAL A 127 -8.35 21.84 19.99
N SER A 128 -9.54 22.24 20.47
CA SER A 128 -10.22 23.45 19.98
C SER A 128 -9.39 24.71 20.20
N SER A 129 -8.75 24.84 21.36
CA SER A 129 -7.83 25.95 21.68
C SER A 129 -6.63 25.98 20.73
N LEU A 130 -6.01 24.83 20.48
CA LEU A 130 -4.89 24.73 19.52
C LEU A 130 -5.33 25.06 18.09
N GLU A 131 -6.50 24.62 17.64
CA GLU A 131 -7.01 24.97 16.32
C GLU A 131 -7.17 26.48 16.15
N LYS A 132 -7.72 27.17 17.16
CA LYS A 132 -7.89 28.64 17.12
C LYS A 132 -6.55 29.36 16.96
N VAL A 133 -5.52 28.91 17.68
CA VAL A 133 -4.16 29.48 17.56
C VAL A 133 -3.56 29.19 16.18
N ILE A 134 -3.57 27.92 15.75
CA ILE A 134 -2.95 27.47 14.48
C ILE A 134 -3.59 28.16 13.27
N TYR A 135 -4.92 28.36 13.29
CA TYR A 135 -5.67 29.00 12.21
C TYR A 135 -5.80 30.54 12.37
N PHE A 136 -4.94 31.17 13.20
CA PHE A 136 -4.83 32.62 13.35
C PHE A 136 -6.14 33.30 13.81
N GLN A 137 -6.88 32.69 14.74
CA GLN A 137 -8.12 33.26 15.32
C GLN A 137 -7.89 33.96 16.66
N GLU A 138 -7.08 33.37 17.53
CA GLU A 138 -6.76 33.88 18.88
C GLU A 138 -5.24 33.84 19.10
N TYR A 139 -4.75 34.69 20.01
CA TYR A 139 -3.35 34.67 20.44
C TYR A 139 -3.17 33.68 21.59
N VAL A 140 -1.98 33.08 21.69
CA VAL A 140 -1.55 32.31 22.86
C VAL A 140 -0.40 33.01 23.55
N VAL A 141 -0.48 33.09 24.87
CA VAL A 141 0.61 33.63 25.71
C VAL A 141 1.76 32.63 25.72
N VAL A 142 2.93 33.08 25.24
CA VAL A 142 4.18 32.31 25.27
C VAL A 142 4.97 32.67 26.52
N GLU A 143 4.99 33.96 26.88
CA GLU A 143 5.64 34.47 28.08
C GLU A 143 4.76 35.55 28.73
N PRO A 144 4.23 35.30 29.93
CA PRO A 144 3.35 36.26 30.58
C PRO A 144 4.10 37.51 31.10
N GLY A 145 5.40 37.41 31.42
CA GLY A 145 6.18 38.54 31.95
C GLY A 145 5.47 39.27 33.10
N GLY A 146 5.47 40.61 33.08
CA GLY A 146 4.75 41.44 34.05
C GLY A 146 3.21 41.32 34.00
N ALA A 147 2.64 40.75 32.93
CA ALA A 147 1.19 40.50 32.86
C ALA A 147 0.74 39.36 33.78
N ALA A 148 1.68 38.56 34.33
CA ALA A 148 1.37 37.59 35.38
C ALA A 148 0.75 38.25 36.62
N GLU A 149 1.09 39.52 36.91
CA GLU A 149 0.51 40.29 38.02
C GLU A 149 -0.99 40.61 37.80
N GLU A 150 -1.44 40.69 36.55
CA GLU A 150 -2.86 40.81 36.19
C GLU A 150 -3.59 39.45 36.13
N GLY A 151 -2.92 38.36 36.51
CA GLY A 151 -3.48 37.01 36.50
C GLY A 151 -3.43 36.30 35.14
N ILE A 152 -2.65 36.81 34.18
CA ILE A 152 -2.46 36.17 32.87
C ILE A 152 -1.48 34.99 33.00
N GLN A 153 -1.91 33.81 32.56
CA GLN A 153 -1.11 32.58 32.62
C GLN A 153 -0.48 32.24 31.27
N GLU A 154 0.63 31.50 31.31
CA GLU A 154 1.18 30.88 30.11
C GLU A 154 0.14 29.95 29.46
N LYS A 155 0.11 29.89 28.12
CA LYS A 155 -0.83 29.07 27.34
C LYS A 155 -2.29 29.54 27.42
N GLN A 156 -2.57 30.66 28.08
CA GLN A 156 -3.86 31.32 28.03
C GLN A 156 -4.12 31.88 26.62
N LEU A 157 -5.39 31.82 26.21
CA LEU A 157 -5.84 32.38 24.94
C LEU A 157 -6.34 33.82 25.15
N LEU A 158 -5.94 34.71 24.25
CA LEU A 158 -6.31 36.13 24.30
C LEU A 158 -6.91 36.59 22.98
N GLY A 159 -7.86 37.51 23.09
CA GLY A 159 -8.37 38.26 21.95
C GLY A 159 -7.35 39.26 21.41
N GLU A 160 -7.61 39.83 20.23
CA GLU A 160 -6.71 40.82 19.62
C GLU A 160 -6.60 42.10 20.45
N ASP A 161 -7.72 42.66 20.91
CA ASP A 161 -7.76 43.90 21.70
C ASP A 161 -7.02 43.74 23.04
N GLU A 162 -7.23 42.60 23.70
CA GLU A 162 -6.58 42.29 24.98
C GLU A 162 -5.07 42.10 24.82
N CYS A 163 -4.64 41.39 23.77
CA CYS A 163 -3.24 41.21 23.44
C CYS A 163 -2.54 42.55 23.16
N GLN A 164 -3.19 43.46 22.42
CA GLN A 164 -2.66 44.80 22.18
C GLN A 164 -2.55 45.63 23.46
N ARG A 165 -3.56 45.57 24.35
CA ARG A 165 -3.53 46.25 25.66
C ARG A 165 -2.35 45.78 26.51
N LEU A 166 -2.13 44.47 26.60
CA LEU A 166 -1.07 43.89 27.42
C LEU A 166 0.32 44.18 26.86
N ARG A 167 0.50 44.10 25.53
CA ARG A 167 1.76 44.48 24.86
C ARG A 167 2.11 45.95 25.02
N ALA A 168 1.11 46.83 25.08
CA ALA A 168 1.33 48.25 25.31
C ALA A 168 1.72 48.56 26.77
N LYS A 169 1.33 47.70 27.72
CA LYS A 169 1.56 47.89 29.15
C LYS A 169 2.85 47.23 29.65
N TYR A 170 3.20 46.06 29.11
CA TYR A 170 4.33 45.26 29.55
C TYR A 170 5.25 44.96 28.37
N GLU A 171 6.51 45.40 28.43
CA GLU A 171 7.51 45.13 27.38
C GLU A 171 7.93 43.65 27.35
N ASP A 172 7.95 42.98 28.52
CA ASP A 172 8.34 41.57 28.66
C ASP A 172 7.22 40.57 28.33
N PHE A 173 6.08 41.02 27.81
CA PHE A 173 4.94 40.17 27.49
C PHE A 173 5.02 39.66 26.05
N GLU A 174 5.20 38.35 25.87
CA GLU A 174 5.16 37.70 24.57
C GLU A 174 3.91 36.85 24.37
N ALA A 175 3.10 37.23 23.39
CA ALA A 175 2.01 36.41 22.86
C ALA A 175 2.17 36.24 21.36
N GLY A 176 1.80 35.07 20.83
CA GLY A 176 1.94 34.74 19.42
C GLY A 176 0.70 34.09 18.84
N MET A 177 0.68 33.92 17.52
CA MET A 177 -0.37 33.19 16.80
C MET A 177 0.24 32.28 15.73
N GLY A 178 -0.55 31.31 15.27
CA GLY A 178 -0.15 30.36 14.26
C GLY A 178 0.79 29.26 14.77
N ALA A 179 1.30 28.47 13.83
CA ALA A 179 2.19 27.35 14.13
C ALA A 179 3.56 27.80 14.71
N GLU A 180 3.97 29.05 14.47
CA GLU A 180 5.21 29.60 15.06
C GLU A 180 5.10 29.73 16.58
N ALA A 181 3.98 30.24 17.09
CA ALA A 181 3.73 30.33 18.52
C ALA A 181 3.69 28.94 19.17
N VAL A 182 3.02 27.99 18.52
CA VAL A 182 2.96 26.59 18.99
C VAL A 182 4.36 25.96 19.01
N ARG A 183 5.20 26.23 18.01
CA ARG A 183 6.60 25.77 17.99
C ARG A 183 7.39 26.34 19.17
N ARG A 184 7.27 27.63 19.47
CA ARG A 184 7.96 28.25 20.61
C ARG A 184 7.53 27.62 21.94
N LEU A 185 6.23 27.38 22.12
CA LEU A 185 5.71 26.67 23.30
C LEU A 185 6.29 25.25 23.43
N LEU A 186 6.42 24.53 22.31
CA LEU A 186 7.02 23.19 22.31
C LEU A 186 8.53 23.22 22.61
N GLN A 187 9.25 24.24 22.15
CA GLN A 187 10.69 24.41 22.40
C GLN A 187 11.00 24.77 23.86
N ARG A 188 10.10 25.50 24.53
CA ARG A 188 10.22 25.85 25.96
C ARG A 188 9.79 24.71 26.90
N LEU A 189 9.13 23.68 26.39
CA LEU A 189 8.62 22.59 27.20
C LEU A 189 9.77 21.68 27.65
N ASP A 190 10.11 21.71 28.93
CA ASP A 190 10.98 20.72 29.54
C ASP A 190 10.19 19.42 29.80
N LEU A 191 10.62 18.33 29.17
CA LEU A 191 9.96 17.02 29.28
C LEU A 191 10.28 16.32 30.60
N ASP A 192 11.44 16.61 31.21
CA ASP A 192 11.87 16.01 32.47
C ASP A 192 11.08 16.62 33.63
N GLU A 193 10.98 17.94 33.67
CA GLU A 193 10.14 18.65 34.65
C GLU A 193 8.67 18.26 34.50
N ALA A 194 8.13 18.29 33.28
CA ALA A 194 6.75 17.90 33.03
C ALA A 194 6.47 16.44 33.43
N SER A 195 7.44 15.53 33.24
CA SER A 195 7.30 14.14 33.69
C SER A 195 7.29 14.01 35.21
N ALA A 196 8.11 14.80 35.92
CA ALA A 196 8.17 14.78 37.38
C ALA A 196 6.87 15.33 37.99
N GLU A 197 6.39 16.46 37.49
CA GLU A 197 5.12 17.08 37.90
C GLU A 197 3.94 16.12 37.71
N LEU A 198 3.84 15.47 36.55
CA LEU A 198 2.75 14.54 36.26
C LEU A 198 2.77 13.30 37.16
N ARG A 199 3.96 12.82 37.55
CA ARG A 199 4.09 11.70 38.50
C ARG A 199 3.66 12.10 39.91
N ALA A 200 4.00 13.32 40.35
CA ALA A 200 3.53 13.86 41.62
C ALA A 200 2.00 14.04 41.63
N GLU A 201 1.44 14.66 40.58
CA GLU A 201 -0.01 14.86 40.45
C GLU A 201 -0.77 13.53 40.43
N LEU A 202 -0.19 12.48 39.81
CA LEU A 202 -0.78 11.15 39.77
C LEU A 202 -0.86 10.49 41.16
N ALA A 203 0.11 10.75 42.03
CA ALA A 203 0.16 10.21 43.39
C ALA A 203 -0.87 10.90 44.31
N GLU A 204 -1.02 12.22 44.19
CA GLU A 204 -1.93 13.02 45.03
C GLU A 204 -3.40 12.92 44.60
N THR A 205 -3.66 12.76 43.29
CA THR A 205 -5.03 12.79 42.76
C THR A 205 -5.86 11.60 43.26
N GLY A 206 -7.00 11.85 43.91
CA GLY A 206 -7.97 10.79 44.28
C GLY A 206 -8.97 10.41 43.17
N SER A 207 -9.19 11.31 42.20
CA SER A 207 -10.22 11.15 41.15
C SER A 207 -9.81 10.18 40.03
N LYS A 208 -10.66 9.18 39.75
CA LYS A 208 -10.45 8.18 38.70
C LYS A 208 -10.34 8.79 37.29
N GLN A 209 -11.11 9.84 36.99
CA GLN A 209 -11.11 10.49 35.68
C GLN A 209 -9.81 11.27 35.46
N ARG A 210 -9.42 12.09 36.44
CA ARG A 210 -8.19 12.89 36.37
C ARG A 210 -6.94 12.01 36.32
N LYS A 211 -6.90 10.90 37.08
CA LYS A 211 -5.86 9.86 36.94
C LYS A 211 -5.73 9.35 35.51
N LYS A 212 -6.84 9.04 34.84
CA LYS A 212 -6.83 8.50 33.46
C LYS A 212 -6.23 9.50 32.48
N ASP A 213 -6.50 10.79 32.64
CA ASP A 213 -6.00 11.82 31.73
C ASP A 213 -4.52 12.15 32.00
N ILE A 214 -4.09 12.18 33.27
CA ILE A 214 -2.67 12.28 33.64
C ILE A 214 -1.88 11.10 33.06
N ILE A 215 -2.38 9.85 33.18
CA ILE A 215 -1.71 8.66 32.62
C ILE A 215 -1.54 8.77 31.10
N LYS A 216 -2.58 9.23 30.38
CA LYS A 216 -2.48 9.42 28.91
C LYS A 216 -1.42 10.46 28.55
N ARG A 217 -1.35 11.57 29.31
CA ARG A 217 -0.39 12.65 29.09
C ARG A 217 1.02 12.18 29.41
N LEU A 218 1.23 11.59 30.57
CA LEU A 218 2.52 11.03 31.01
C LEU A 218 3.07 10.03 29.99
N LYS A 219 2.22 9.11 29.48
CA LYS A 219 2.62 8.16 28.44
C LYS A 219 3.16 8.82 27.17
N ILE A 220 2.64 9.98 26.79
CA ILE A 220 3.11 10.71 25.59
C ILE A 220 4.41 11.46 25.89
N VAL A 221 4.51 12.10 27.06
CA VAL A 221 5.73 12.80 27.49
C VAL A 221 6.89 11.82 27.58
N GLU A 222 6.70 10.69 28.28
CA GLU A 222 7.72 9.63 28.41
C GLU A 222 8.09 9.05 27.04
N ALA A 223 7.13 8.79 26.15
CA ALA A 223 7.43 8.26 24.83
C ALA A 223 8.29 9.19 23.96
N ILE A 224 8.17 10.51 24.13
CA ILE A 224 9.04 11.47 23.41
C ILE A 224 10.38 11.58 24.12
N ARG A 225 10.39 11.69 25.45
CA ARG A 225 11.62 11.77 26.25
C ARG A 225 12.53 10.57 26.05
N ASP A 226 11.96 9.37 26.04
CA ASP A 226 12.71 8.12 25.87
C ASP A 226 13.14 7.90 24.41
N SER A 227 12.69 8.75 23.48
CA SER A 227 13.07 8.73 22.07
C SER A 227 14.09 9.82 21.75
N SER A 228 14.82 9.69 20.64
CA SER A 228 15.72 10.74 20.14
C SER A 228 14.98 11.92 19.48
N ASN A 229 13.65 11.97 19.59
CA ASN A 229 12.84 12.97 18.91
C ASN A 229 12.69 14.24 19.74
N ARG A 230 12.71 15.40 19.08
CA ARG A 230 12.34 16.67 19.72
C ARG A 230 10.89 17.02 19.47
N SER A 231 10.24 17.65 20.45
CA SER A 231 8.81 17.98 20.41
C SER A 231 8.48 18.96 19.27
N GLU A 232 9.39 19.87 18.93
CA GLU A 232 9.20 20.89 17.90
C GLU A 232 9.16 20.32 16.48
N TRP A 233 9.64 19.09 16.24
CA TRP A 233 9.60 18.44 14.92
C TRP A 233 8.17 18.10 14.46
N MET A 234 7.17 18.24 15.35
CA MET A 234 5.75 18.19 14.97
C MET A 234 5.30 19.40 14.15
N VAL A 235 6.10 20.47 14.12
CA VAL A 235 5.92 21.65 13.27
C VAL A 235 6.92 21.60 12.12
N LEU A 236 6.42 21.60 10.89
CA LEU A 236 7.21 21.45 9.68
C LEU A 236 7.75 22.81 9.21
N ASP A 237 9.06 22.86 8.97
CA ASP A 237 9.73 23.93 8.23
C ASP A 237 9.91 23.56 6.75
N VAL A 238 10.00 22.26 6.47
CA VAL A 238 10.30 21.69 5.15
C VAL A 238 9.31 20.57 4.87
N VAL A 239 8.76 20.55 3.66
CA VAL A 239 7.85 19.48 3.20
C VAL A 239 8.55 18.64 2.14
N PRO A 240 8.65 17.31 2.31
CA PRO A 240 9.19 16.43 1.27
C PRO A 240 8.22 16.31 0.09
N VAL A 241 8.78 16.21 -1.11
CA VAL A 241 8.06 15.97 -2.36
C VAL A 241 8.33 14.56 -2.83
N ILE A 242 7.27 13.77 -2.93
CA ILE A 242 7.33 12.37 -3.38
C ILE A 242 7.85 12.30 -4.83
N PRO A 243 8.62 11.25 -5.19
CA PRO A 243 9.12 11.04 -6.55
C PRO A 243 8.01 11.07 -7.63
N PRO A 244 8.27 11.63 -8.82
CA PRO A 244 7.27 11.83 -9.87
C PRO A 244 6.63 10.53 -10.38
N ASP A 245 7.37 9.42 -10.43
CA ASP A 245 6.83 8.13 -10.90
C ASP A 245 5.80 7.52 -9.95
N LEU A 246 5.70 8.02 -8.71
CA LEU A 246 4.65 7.66 -7.75
C LEU A 246 3.42 8.55 -7.86
N ARG A 247 3.51 9.65 -8.64
CA ARG A 247 2.44 10.61 -8.93
C ARG A 247 2.44 10.96 -10.43
N PRO A 248 2.25 9.96 -11.31
CA PRO A 248 2.49 10.11 -12.73
C PRO A 248 1.52 11.10 -13.39
N LEU A 249 1.95 11.61 -14.53
CA LEU A 249 1.15 12.40 -15.45
C LEU A 249 1.24 11.68 -16.79
N VAL A 250 0.14 11.05 -17.21
CA VAL A 250 0.11 10.17 -18.38
C VAL A 250 -0.77 10.79 -19.45
N LEU A 251 -0.26 10.84 -20.68
CA LEU A 251 -1.05 11.25 -21.83
C LEU A 251 -1.99 10.12 -22.23
N LEU A 252 -3.29 10.38 -22.25
CA LEU A 252 -4.31 9.46 -22.74
C LEU A 252 -4.41 9.57 -24.27
N GLU A 253 -4.98 8.54 -24.91
CA GLU A 253 -5.22 8.52 -26.36
C GLU A 253 -6.09 9.69 -26.86
N SER A 254 -6.91 10.27 -25.96
CA SER A 254 -7.73 11.45 -26.24
C SER A 254 -6.95 12.77 -26.32
N GLY A 255 -5.64 12.75 -26.08
CA GLY A 255 -4.80 13.96 -25.98
C GLY A 255 -4.89 14.67 -24.64
N ASN A 256 -5.76 14.22 -23.73
CA ASN A 256 -5.86 14.73 -22.36
C ASN A 256 -4.83 14.07 -21.44
N PHE A 257 -4.40 14.79 -20.40
CA PHE A 257 -3.52 14.25 -19.38
C PHE A 257 -4.32 13.70 -18.18
N ALA A 258 -4.06 12.44 -17.83
CA ALA A 258 -4.45 11.90 -16.53
C ALA A 258 -3.42 12.34 -15.49
N THR A 259 -3.85 13.15 -14.53
CA THR A 259 -3.01 13.66 -13.44
C THR A 259 -3.36 12.99 -12.12
N SER A 260 -2.35 12.68 -11.32
CA SER A 260 -2.55 12.30 -9.92
C SER A 260 -3.02 13.50 -9.09
N ASP A 261 -4.03 13.28 -8.23
CA ASP A 261 -4.57 14.27 -7.28
C ASP A 261 -3.49 14.95 -6.42
N LEU A 262 -2.41 14.21 -6.07
CA LEU A 262 -1.28 14.74 -5.32
C LEU A 262 -0.58 15.91 -6.02
N ASN A 263 -0.50 15.89 -7.36
CA ASN A 263 0.14 16.96 -8.10
C ASN A 263 -0.61 18.28 -7.90
N ASP A 264 -1.94 18.26 -7.85
CA ASP A 264 -2.74 19.47 -7.62
C ASP A 264 -2.62 19.99 -6.18
N LEU A 265 -2.52 19.08 -5.20
CA LEU A 265 -2.25 19.44 -3.81
C LEU A 265 -0.86 20.08 -3.66
N TYR A 266 0.19 19.49 -4.26
CA TYR A 266 1.53 20.07 -4.27
C TYR A 266 1.56 21.43 -4.97
N ARG A 267 0.88 21.58 -6.11
CA ARG A 267 0.76 22.86 -6.83
C ARG A 267 0.15 23.95 -5.94
N ARG A 268 -0.91 23.63 -5.18
CA ARG A 268 -1.50 24.59 -4.23
C ARG A 268 -0.51 25.01 -3.16
N VAL A 269 0.20 24.06 -2.54
CA VAL A 269 1.22 24.36 -1.51
C VAL A 269 2.30 25.28 -2.07
N ILE A 270 2.87 24.96 -3.23
CA ILE A 270 3.95 25.76 -3.85
C ILE A 270 3.44 27.16 -4.22
N ASN A 271 2.25 27.27 -4.80
CA ASN A 271 1.64 28.56 -5.15
C ASN A 271 1.44 29.46 -3.93
N ARG A 272 0.90 28.91 -2.84
CA ARG A 272 0.67 29.64 -1.59
C ARG A 272 1.99 30.03 -0.93
N ASN A 273 2.94 29.12 -0.90
CA ASN A 273 4.27 29.37 -0.35
C ASN A 273 5.00 30.50 -1.10
N ASN A 274 5.00 30.46 -2.44
CA ASN A 274 5.63 31.49 -3.26
C ASN A 274 4.93 32.84 -3.14
N ARG A 275 3.60 32.85 -3.02
CA ARG A 275 2.83 34.06 -2.76
C ARG A 275 3.18 34.66 -1.39
N LEU A 276 3.28 33.83 -0.35
CA LEU A 276 3.68 34.28 0.98
C LEU A 276 5.10 34.86 1.00
N LYS A 277 6.08 34.21 0.33
CA LYS A 277 7.44 34.76 0.19
C LYS A 277 7.42 36.17 -0.42
N LYS A 278 6.72 36.35 -1.55
CA LYS A 278 6.59 37.65 -2.20
C LYS A 278 5.94 38.71 -1.30
N LEU A 279 4.93 38.33 -0.51
CA LEU A 279 4.26 39.26 0.41
C LEU A 279 5.16 39.68 1.58
N LEU A 280 6.00 38.78 2.07
CA LEU A 280 7.01 39.08 3.08
C LEU A 280 8.08 40.02 2.53
N ASP A 281 8.57 39.76 1.31
CA ASP A 281 9.58 40.62 0.65
C ASP A 281 9.05 42.05 0.43
N LEU A 282 7.78 42.17 0.07
CA LEU A 282 7.10 43.46 -0.13
C LEU A 282 6.65 44.14 1.17
N HIS A 283 6.92 43.53 2.34
CA HIS A 283 6.50 44.05 3.65
C HIS A 283 5.00 44.39 3.70
N ALA A 284 4.16 43.48 3.15
CA ALA A 284 2.73 43.67 3.09
C ALA A 284 2.11 43.78 4.52
N PRO A 285 0.94 44.42 4.69
CA PRO A 285 0.27 44.51 5.99
C PRO A 285 0.05 43.15 6.66
N GLU A 286 0.18 43.10 7.99
CA GLU A 286 0.10 41.86 8.77
C GLU A 286 -1.18 41.05 8.54
N VAL A 287 -2.33 41.71 8.34
CA VAL A 287 -3.62 41.04 8.07
C VAL A 287 -3.54 40.15 6.83
N ILE A 288 -2.88 40.63 5.77
CA ILE A 288 -2.70 39.89 4.52
C ILE A 288 -1.73 38.73 4.74
N ILE A 289 -0.64 38.96 5.47
CA ILE A 289 0.34 37.91 5.81
C ILE A 289 -0.29 36.81 6.65
N ARG A 290 -1.07 37.15 7.68
CA ARG A 290 -1.80 36.20 8.53
C ARG A 290 -2.77 35.34 7.70
N ASN A 291 -3.52 35.96 6.80
CA ASN A 291 -4.41 35.23 5.90
C ASN A 291 -3.63 34.27 4.99
N GLU A 292 -2.50 34.69 4.40
CA GLU A 292 -1.72 33.81 3.53
C GLU A 292 -1.02 32.69 4.32
N LYS A 293 -0.53 32.95 5.54
CA LYS A 293 -0.03 31.91 6.47
C LYS A 293 -1.13 30.88 6.79
N ARG A 294 -2.36 31.32 7.06
CA ARG A 294 -3.53 30.44 7.26
C ARG A 294 -3.84 29.59 6.02
N MET A 295 -3.82 30.19 4.83
CA MET A 295 -4.06 29.49 3.56
C MET A 295 -2.95 28.46 3.25
N LEU A 296 -1.70 28.77 3.61
CA LEU A 296 -0.59 27.83 3.50
C LEU A 296 -0.79 26.63 4.44
N GLN A 297 -1.13 26.88 5.71
CA GLN A 297 -1.46 25.82 6.69
C GLN A 297 -2.55 24.89 6.14
N GLN A 298 -3.67 25.45 5.64
CA GLN A 298 -4.76 24.65 5.06
C GLN A 298 -4.34 23.85 3.82
N SER A 299 -3.43 24.38 3.01
CA SER A 299 -2.95 23.69 1.81
C SER A 299 -2.04 22.50 2.16
N VAL A 300 -1.22 22.64 3.20
CA VAL A 300 -0.38 21.55 3.72
C VAL A 300 -1.23 20.52 4.46
N ASP A 301 -2.22 20.96 5.24
CA ASP A 301 -3.21 20.09 5.88
C ASP A 301 -3.87 19.17 4.84
N ALA A 302 -4.35 19.74 3.72
CA ALA A 302 -4.98 18.99 2.64
C ALA A 302 -4.02 18.04 1.90
N LEU A 303 -2.73 18.38 1.81
CA LEU A 303 -1.71 17.50 1.22
C LEU A 303 -1.54 16.22 2.05
N PHE A 304 -1.43 16.35 3.38
CA PHE A 304 -1.23 15.22 4.28
C PHE A 304 -2.52 14.43 4.53
N ASP A 305 -3.61 15.11 4.92
CA ASP A 305 -4.89 14.47 5.25
C ASP A 305 -6.08 15.39 4.92
N ASN A 306 -6.58 15.28 3.69
CA ASN A 306 -7.67 16.12 3.19
C ASN A 306 -9.02 15.83 3.85
N GLU A 307 -9.24 14.59 4.32
CA GLU A 307 -10.49 14.21 4.97
C GLU A 307 -10.65 14.85 6.37
N ARG A 308 -9.54 15.15 7.05
CA ARG A 308 -9.57 15.82 8.37
C ARG A 308 -9.67 17.35 8.29
N CYS A 309 -9.61 17.91 7.08
CA CYS A 309 -9.88 19.33 6.88
C CYS A 309 -11.36 19.64 7.15
N LYS A 310 -11.67 20.82 7.70
CA LYS A 310 -13.07 21.23 7.95
C LYS A 310 -13.88 21.26 6.65
N HIS A 311 -13.23 21.70 5.57
CA HIS A 311 -13.75 21.63 4.21
C HIS A 311 -12.71 20.94 3.34
N PRO A 312 -13.00 19.74 2.81
CA PRO A 312 -12.06 19.03 1.96
C PRO A 312 -11.87 19.80 0.65
N VAL A 313 -10.64 19.79 0.15
CA VAL A 313 -10.33 20.35 -1.17
C VAL A 313 -10.93 19.44 -2.25
N LEU A 314 -11.81 20.02 -3.07
CA LEU A 314 -12.43 19.35 -4.21
C LEU A 314 -11.62 19.56 -5.49
N GLY A 315 -11.58 18.53 -6.34
CA GLY A 315 -11.04 18.59 -7.69
C GLY A 315 -12.09 19.00 -8.73
N SER A 316 -11.71 19.00 -10.01
CA SER A 316 -12.60 19.43 -11.11
C SER A 316 -13.90 18.60 -11.24
N SER A 317 -13.90 17.35 -10.76
CA SER A 317 -15.08 16.49 -10.78
C SER A 317 -15.93 16.58 -9.49
N ASN A 318 -15.80 17.68 -8.72
CA ASN A 318 -16.44 17.89 -7.40
C ASN A 318 -16.20 16.78 -6.36
N ARG A 319 -15.28 15.85 -6.62
CA ARG A 319 -14.85 14.84 -5.66
C ARG A 319 -13.70 15.38 -4.80
N PRO A 320 -13.60 14.97 -3.52
CA PRO A 320 -12.43 15.31 -2.70
C PRO A 320 -11.17 14.72 -3.32
N LEU A 321 -10.10 15.51 -3.36
CA LEU A 321 -8.79 15.06 -3.80
C LEU A 321 -8.21 14.05 -2.80
N LYS A 322 -7.61 12.97 -3.30
CA LYS A 322 -6.92 11.98 -2.46
C LYS A 322 -5.60 12.54 -1.92
N SER A 323 -5.44 12.53 -0.60
CA SER A 323 -4.24 12.96 0.12
C SER A 323 -3.22 11.83 0.30
N LEU A 324 -2.05 12.14 0.86
CA LEU A 324 -1.03 11.14 1.20
C LEU A 324 -1.56 10.06 2.15
N THR A 325 -2.36 10.45 3.14
CA THR A 325 -2.98 9.50 4.08
C THR A 325 -3.92 8.54 3.35
N ASP A 326 -4.74 9.05 2.43
CA ASP A 326 -5.75 8.27 1.70
C ASP A 326 -5.14 7.25 0.74
N MET A 327 -3.91 7.50 0.26
CA MET A 327 -3.17 6.51 -0.53
C MET A 327 -2.76 5.30 0.30
N ILE A 328 -2.58 5.47 1.61
CA ILE A 328 -2.07 4.42 2.49
C ILE A 328 -3.21 3.65 3.16
N LYS A 329 -4.24 4.35 3.64
CA LYS A 329 -5.36 3.77 4.39
C LYS A 329 -6.50 3.27 3.50
N GLY A 330 -7.41 2.50 4.10
CA GLY A 330 -8.65 2.06 3.46
C GLY A 330 -8.51 0.79 2.62
N LYS A 331 -9.63 0.32 2.06
CA LYS A 331 -9.67 -0.84 1.16
C LYS A 331 -8.85 -0.63 -0.12
N PRO A 332 -8.94 0.53 -0.82
CA PRO A 332 -8.09 0.81 -1.99
C PRO A 332 -6.70 1.38 -1.60
N GLY A 333 -6.32 1.28 -0.32
CA GLY A 333 -5.04 1.77 0.18
C GLY A 333 -3.93 0.76 -0.07
N ARG A 334 -2.68 1.25 -0.07
CA ARG A 334 -1.48 0.44 -0.38
C ARG A 334 -1.37 -0.84 0.46
N PHE A 335 -1.67 -0.79 1.76
CA PHE A 335 -1.51 -1.96 2.63
C PHE A 335 -2.43 -3.12 2.24
N ARG A 336 -3.71 -2.84 2.00
CA ARG A 336 -4.70 -3.90 1.72
C ARG A 336 -4.72 -4.32 0.27
N GLU A 337 -4.66 -3.38 -0.66
CA GLU A 337 -4.84 -3.66 -2.08
C GLU A 337 -3.55 -4.10 -2.77
N ASN A 338 -2.38 -3.56 -2.40
CA ASN A 338 -1.13 -3.76 -3.15
C ASN A 338 -0.08 -4.61 -2.40
N LEU A 339 -0.04 -4.55 -1.07
CA LEU A 339 0.92 -5.34 -0.29
C LEU A 339 0.37 -6.74 -0.03
N LEU A 340 -0.88 -6.84 0.45
CA LEU A 340 -1.57 -8.12 0.70
C LEU A 340 -2.25 -8.66 -0.57
N GLY A 341 -2.85 -7.78 -1.36
CA GLY A 341 -3.33 -8.11 -2.70
C GLY A 341 -2.22 -7.92 -3.72
N LYS A 342 -1.80 -8.98 -4.41
CA LYS A 342 -0.94 -8.85 -5.59
C LYS A 342 -1.53 -9.63 -6.73
N ARG A 343 -1.59 -8.99 -7.89
CA ARG A 343 -1.78 -9.71 -9.14
C ARG A 343 -0.49 -10.46 -9.41
N VAL A 344 -0.61 -11.75 -9.70
CA VAL A 344 0.53 -12.65 -9.92
C VAL A 344 0.52 -13.12 -11.37
N ASP A 345 1.70 -13.19 -11.95
CA ASP A 345 1.91 -13.84 -13.24
C ASP A 345 1.77 -15.37 -13.09
N TYR A 346 1.79 -16.11 -14.20
CA TYR A 346 1.61 -17.58 -14.21
C TYR A 346 0.30 -18.03 -13.54
N SER A 347 -0.76 -17.28 -13.82
CA SER A 347 -2.11 -17.58 -13.38
C SER A 347 -3.09 -17.57 -14.55
N GLY A 348 -4.12 -18.39 -14.45
CA GLY A 348 -5.20 -18.49 -15.42
C GLY A 348 -6.55 -18.56 -14.71
N ARG A 349 -7.64 -18.34 -15.44
CA ARG A 349 -9.00 -18.53 -14.93
C ARG A 349 -9.86 -19.15 -16.01
N SER A 350 -10.65 -20.16 -15.67
CA SER A 350 -11.67 -20.72 -16.55
C SER A 350 -12.87 -21.23 -15.78
N VAL A 351 -13.96 -21.48 -16.51
CA VAL A 351 -15.17 -22.15 -16.01
C VAL A 351 -14.82 -23.59 -15.66
N ILE A 352 -15.41 -24.10 -14.58
CA ILE A 352 -15.24 -25.50 -14.16
C ILE A 352 -16.35 -26.39 -14.72
N VAL A 353 -15.98 -27.62 -15.04
CA VAL A 353 -16.88 -28.69 -15.48
C VAL A 353 -16.55 -29.96 -14.72
N VAL A 354 -17.50 -30.89 -14.70
CA VAL A 354 -17.32 -32.17 -14.01
C VAL A 354 -16.35 -33.07 -14.77
N GLY A 355 -15.37 -33.64 -14.05
CA GLY A 355 -14.44 -34.65 -14.58
C GLY A 355 -14.57 -35.95 -13.79
N PRO A 356 -15.59 -36.78 -14.04
CA PRO A 356 -15.88 -37.95 -13.21
C PRO A 356 -14.85 -39.08 -13.37
N GLU A 357 -14.10 -39.10 -14.48
CA GLU A 357 -13.06 -40.10 -14.75
C GLU A 357 -11.71 -39.77 -14.10
N LEU A 358 -11.56 -38.55 -13.57
CA LEU A 358 -10.32 -38.11 -12.94
C LEU A 358 -10.12 -38.81 -11.60
N LYS A 359 -8.86 -38.96 -11.18
CA LYS A 359 -8.54 -39.36 -9.80
C LYS A 359 -8.64 -38.16 -8.86
N LEU A 360 -8.75 -38.41 -7.55
CA LEU A 360 -8.90 -37.35 -6.55
C LEU A 360 -7.79 -36.29 -6.59
N HIS A 361 -6.54 -36.68 -6.88
CA HIS A 361 -5.38 -35.80 -7.02
C HIS A 361 -5.24 -35.13 -8.38
N GLN A 362 -6.11 -35.44 -9.36
CA GLN A 362 -5.97 -34.94 -10.73
C GLN A 362 -6.98 -33.84 -11.02
N CYS A 363 -6.59 -32.91 -11.90
CA CYS A 363 -7.49 -31.94 -12.50
C CYS A 363 -7.28 -31.90 -14.01
N GLY A 364 -8.34 -31.73 -14.80
CA GLY A 364 -8.21 -31.55 -16.23
C GLY A 364 -7.89 -30.09 -16.56
N LEU A 365 -6.73 -29.85 -17.17
CA LEU A 365 -6.26 -28.53 -17.58
C LEU A 365 -6.35 -28.38 -19.10
N PRO A 366 -7.06 -27.37 -19.63
CA PRO A 366 -7.12 -27.12 -21.06
C PRO A 366 -5.74 -26.91 -21.68
N LYS A 367 -5.47 -27.60 -22.79
CA LYS A 367 -4.21 -27.50 -23.55
C LYS A 367 -3.76 -26.06 -23.82
N LYS A 368 -4.69 -25.16 -24.19
CA LYS A 368 -4.37 -23.74 -24.44
C LYS A 368 -3.91 -23.00 -23.18
N VAL A 369 -4.54 -23.28 -22.04
CA VAL A 369 -4.18 -22.64 -20.76
C VAL A 369 -2.84 -23.17 -20.28
N ALA A 370 -2.63 -24.48 -20.39
CA ALA A 370 -1.35 -25.11 -20.07
C ALA A 370 -0.20 -24.54 -20.91
N LEU A 371 -0.39 -24.39 -22.22
CA LEU A 371 0.63 -23.83 -23.12
C LEU A 371 1.12 -22.43 -22.69
N GLU A 372 0.21 -21.56 -22.27
CA GLU A 372 0.54 -20.20 -21.80
C GLU A 372 1.21 -20.21 -20.42
N LEU A 373 0.71 -21.03 -19.48
CA LEU A 373 1.28 -21.12 -18.13
C LEU A 373 2.69 -21.70 -18.14
N PHE A 374 2.93 -22.74 -18.95
CA PHE A 374 4.20 -23.45 -18.99
C PHE A 374 5.18 -22.93 -20.05
N GLN A 375 4.86 -21.80 -20.71
CA GLN A 375 5.62 -21.28 -21.85
C GLN A 375 7.15 -21.23 -21.63
N PRO A 376 7.69 -20.71 -20.50
CA PRO A 376 9.14 -20.66 -20.30
C PRO A 376 9.78 -22.04 -20.12
N PHE A 377 9.06 -22.99 -19.53
CA PHE A 377 9.53 -24.35 -19.30
C PHE A 377 9.61 -25.11 -20.63
N ILE A 378 8.63 -24.94 -21.51
CA ILE A 378 8.64 -25.52 -22.85
C ILE A 378 9.81 -24.95 -23.67
N ILE A 379 10.01 -23.63 -23.67
CA ILE A 379 11.14 -22.99 -24.38
C ILE A 379 12.48 -23.55 -23.90
N ARG A 380 12.64 -23.75 -22.59
CA ARG A 380 13.84 -24.35 -22.01
C ARG A 380 14.02 -25.79 -22.50
N ARG A 381 12.98 -26.62 -22.43
CA ARG A 381 13.04 -28.03 -22.81
C ARG A 381 13.30 -28.22 -24.30
N LEU A 382 12.65 -27.46 -25.17
CA LEU A 382 12.91 -27.44 -26.62
C LEU A 382 14.38 -27.18 -26.96
N LYS A 383 15.03 -26.29 -26.20
CA LYS A 383 16.46 -25.99 -26.36
C LYS A 383 17.36 -27.12 -25.84
N GLU A 384 16.99 -27.76 -24.74
CA GLU A 384 17.73 -28.91 -24.17
C GLU A 384 17.68 -30.14 -25.09
N VAL A 385 16.56 -30.37 -25.76
CA VAL A 385 16.38 -31.46 -26.74
C VAL A 385 17.05 -31.13 -28.09
N GLY A 386 17.37 -29.87 -28.35
CA GLY A 386 18.07 -29.43 -29.57
C GLY A 386 17.15 -29.17 -30.77
N LEU A 387 15.84 -29.08 -30.57
CA LEU A 387 14.87 -28.74 -31.63
C LEU A 387 14.95 -27.25 -32.04
N VAL A 388 15.45 -26.39 -31.14
CA VAL A 388 15.60 -24.95 -31.39
C VAL A 388 16.90 -24.39 -30.83
N ASP A 389 17.60 -23.59 -31.64
CA ASP A 389 18.85 -22.93 -31.21
C ASP A 389 18.60 -21.61 -30.44
N THR A 390 17.51 -20.91 -30.75
CA THR A 390 17.22 -19.57 -30.22
C THR A 390 15.83 -19.46 -29.60
N ILE A 391 15.72 -18.63 -28.56
CA ILE A 391 14.45 -18.33 -27.88
C ILE A 391 13.40 -17.77 -28.86
N LYS A 392 13.83 -16.99 -29.86
CA LYS A 392 12.91 -16.45 -30.88
C LYS A 392 12.34 -17.55 -31.77
N SER A 393 13.14 -18.55 -32.12
CA SER A 393 12.68 -19.71 -32.89
C SER A 393 11.67 -20.53 -32.07
N ALA A 394 11.99 -20.79 -30.80
CA ALA A 394 11.09 -21.47 -29.87
C ALA A 394 9.73 -20.76 -29.74
N LYS A 395 9.73 -19.42 -29.61
CA LYS A 395 8.48 -18.63 -29.56
C LYS A 395 7.65 -18.76 -30.83
N ARG A 396 8.28 -18.77 -32.01
CA ARG A 396 7.56 -18.95 -33.28
C ARG A 396 6.96 -20.35 -33.41
N MET A 397 7.67 -21.38 -32.97
CA MET A 397 7.18 -22.77 -32.94
C MET A 397 5.98 -22.92 -32.00
N LEU A 398 6.04 -22.29 -30.82
CA LEU A 398 4.91 -22.19 -29.88
C LEU A 398 3.69 -21.48 -30.48
N GLU A 399 3.89 -20.36 -31.17
CA GLU A 399 2.81 -19.61 -31.83
C GLU A 399 2.13 -20.43 -32.95
N ARG A 400 2.90 -21.26 -33.66
CA ARG A 400 2.39 -22.16 -34.71
C ARG A 400 1.72 -23.42 -34.18
N LYS A 401 1.99 -23.79 -32.92
CA LYS A 401 1.46 -24.99 -32.23
C LYS A 401 1.87 -26.28 -32.93
N ASP A 402 3.14 -26.37 -33.29
CA ASP A 402 3.74 -27.55 -33.93
C ASP A 402 3.58 -28.81 -33.03
N GLU A 403 3.50 -30.00 -33.61
CA GLU A 403 3.20 -31.24 -32.87
C GLU A 403 4.20 -31.55 -31.76
N GLU A 404 5.49 -31.31 -32.01
CA GLU A 404 6.60 -31.48 -31.06
C GLU A 404 6.40 -30.70 -29.74
N VAL A 405 5.67 -29.58 -29.79
CA VAL A 405 5.37 -28.76 -28.62
C VAL A 405 4.43 -29.49 -27.66
N TRP A 406 3.48 -30.27 -28.17
CA TRP A 406 2.52 -30.99 -27.35
C TRP A 406 3.19 -32.15 -26.59
N ASP A 407 4.08 -32.88 -27.26
CA ASP A 407 4.85 -33.97 -26.64
C ASP A 407 5.72 -33.43 -25.49
N ILE A 408 6.35 -32.28 -25.69
CA ILE A 408 7.16 -31.62 -24.67
C ILE A 408 6.29 -31.06 -23.55
N LEU A 409 5.12 -30.53 -23.87
CA LEU A 409 4.18 -30.04 -22.86
C LEU A 409 3.76 -31.19 -21.93
N ASP A 410 3.43 -32.36 -22.48
CA ASP A 410 3.09 -33.55 -21.70
C ASP A 410 4.26 -34.03 -20.80
N GLU A 411 5.50 -33.91 -21.28
CA GLU A 411 6.69 -34.20 -20.46
C GLU A 411 6.86 -33.20 -19.30
N VAL A 412 6.71 -31.91 -19.58
CA VAL A 412 6.93 -30.81 -18.61
C VAL A 412 5.86 -30.75 -17.51
N ILE A 413 4.63 -31.17 -17.84
CA ILE A 413 3.48 -31.16 -16.93
C ILE A 413 3.57 -32.30 -15.90
N ARG A 414 4.26 -33.39 -16.24
CA ARG A 414 4.39 -34.55 -15.36
C ARG A 414 5.10 -34.16 -14.06
N ASP A 415 4.54 -34.60 -12.93
CA ASP A 415 5.02 -34.30 -11.57
C ASP A 415 5.10 -32.79 -11.24
N HIS A 416 4.41 -31.94 -12.01
CA HIS A 416 4.33 -30.51 -11.76
C HIS A 416 2.92 -30.11 -11.30
N PRO A 417 2.67 -30.02 -9.98
CA PRO A 417 1.34 -29.70 -9.47
C PRO A 417 0.91 -28.28 -9.85
N VAL A 418 -0.40 -28.07 -9.93
CA VAL A 418 -1.03 -26.76 -10.10
C VAL A 418 -1.97 -26.48 -8.93
N LEU A 419 -2.10 -25.20 -8.53
CA LEU A 419 -3.00 -24.79 -7.46
C LEU A 419 -4.31 -24.28 -8.04
N LEU A 420 -5.43 -24.91 -7.68
CA LEU A 420 -6.77 -24.42 -7.99
C LEU A 420 -7.32 -23.63 -6.80
N ASN A 421 -7.96 -22.49 -7.10
CA ASN A 421 -8.59 -21.62 -6.11
C ASN A 421 -9.95 -21.11 -6.61
N ARG A 422 -10.97 -21.20 -5.76
CA ARG A 422 -12.28 -20.59 -5.99
C ARG A 422 -12.47 -19.35 -5.13
N ALA A 423 -12.93 -18.25 -5.74
CA ALA A 423 -13.31 -17.04 -5.03
C ALA A 423 -14.81 -17.10 -4.67
N PRO A 424 -15.21 -16.72 -3.43
CA PRO A 424 -14.38 -16.30 -2.31
C PRO A 424 -13.74 -17.46 -1.53
N THR A 425 -12.46 -17.31 -1.15
CA THR A 425 -11.75 -18.30 -0.33
C THR A 425 -12.09 -18.09 1.15
N LEU A 426 -12.94 -18.96 1.72
CA LEU A 426 -13.40 -18.84 3.12
C LEU A 426 -12.50 -19.55 4.13
N HIS A 427 -11.86 -20.64 3.71
CA HIS A 427 -10.98 -21.47 4.54
C HIS A 427 -9.87 -22.08 3.67
N ARG A 428 -8.86 -22.68 4.30
CA ARG A 428 -7.69 -23.24 3.61
C ARG A 428 -8.03 -24.23 2.50
N MET A 429 -9.13 -24.98 2.64
CA MET A 429 -9.56 -25.98 1.65
C MET A 429 -10.03 -25.38 0.33
N GLY A 430 -10.25 -24.06 0.27
CA GLY A 430 -10.57 -23.37 -0.97
C GLY A 430 -9.37 -23.18 -1.89
N ILE A 431 -8.17 -23.64 -1.49
CA ILE A 431 -6.98 -23.74 -2.33
C ILE A 431 -6.40 -25.15 -2.16
N GLN A 432 -6.28 -25.90 -3.26
CA GLN A 432 -5.69 -27.24 -3.25
C GLN A 432 -4.79 -27.43 -4.46
N ALA A 433 -3.79 -28.30 -4.31
CA ALA A 433 -2.92 -28.74 -5.39
C ALA A 433 -3.48 -29.99 -6.08
N PHE A 434 -3.29 -30.03 -7.39
CA PHE A 434 -3.67 -31.14 -8.25
C PHE A 434 -2.59 -31.40 -9.29
N GLU A 435 -2.49 -32.63 -9.75
CA GLU A 435 -1.74 -32.99 -10.94
C GLU A 435 -2.57 -32.66 -12.20
N PRO A 436 -2.06 -31.77 -13.06
CA PRO A 436 -2.73 -31.43 -14.31
C PRO A 436 -2.72 -32.59 -15.32
N VAL A 437 -3.89 -32.91 -15.85
CA VAL A 437 -4.10 -33.81 -17.00
C VAL A 437 -4.52 -32.95 -18.18
N LEU A 438 -3.84 -33.05 -19.32
CA LEU A 438 -4.20 -32.28 -20.50
C LEU A 438 -5.55 -32.75 -21.07
N ILE A 439 -6.46 -31.81 -21.23
CA ILE A 439 -7.78 -32.04 -21.84
C ILE A 439 -8.02 -31.12 -23.02
N GLU A 440 -8.86 -31.59 -23.94
CA GLU A 440 -9.40 -30.78 -25.02
C GLU A 440 -10.50 -29.83 -24.52
N GLY A 441 -10.65 -28.69 -25.20
CA GLY A 441 -11.63 -27.66 -24.82
C GLY A 441 -11.00 -26.48 -24.08
N ASN A 442 -11.84 -25.73 -23.36
CA ASN A 442 -11.44 -24.50 -22.65
C ASN A 442 -11.79 -24.50 -21.16
N ALA A 443 -12.55 -25.47 -20.65
CA ALA A 443 -13.03 -25.53 -19.27
C ALA A 443 -12.15 -26.45 -18.42
N ILE A 444 -11.96 -26.11 -17.13
CA ILE A 444 -11.17 -26.91 -16.20
C ILE A 444 -12.06 -28.05 -15.67
N GLN A 445 -11.57 -29.28 -15.69
CA GLN A 445 -12.28 -30.40 -15.09
C GLN A 445 -11.80 -30.62 -13.65
N ILE A 446 -12.74 -30.80 -12.72
CA ILE A 446 -12.45 -31.14 -11.33
C ILE A 446 -13.19 -32.40 -10.91
N HIS A 447 -12.62 -33.10 -9.94
CA HIS A 447 -13.21 -34.29 -9.35
C HIS A 447 -14.48 -33.92 -8.54
N PRO A 448 -15.62 -34.64 -8.68
CA PRO A 448 -16.87 -34.29 -7.98
C PRO A 448 -16.73 -34.19 -6.45
N LEU A 449 -15.94 -35.09 -5.84
CA LEU A 449 -15.73 -35.10 -4.37
C LEU A 449 -14.98 -33.88 -3.81
N VAL A 450 -14.28 -33.10 -4.64
CA VAL A 450 -13.62 -31.88 -4.15
C VAL A 450 -14.53 -30.65 -4.20
N CYS A 451 -15.70 -30.75 -4.86
CA CYS A 451 -16.62 -29.61 -5.01
C CYS A 451 -17.10 -29.07 -3.66
N GLU A 452 -17.37 -29.94 -2.68
CA GLU A 452 -17.75 -29.54 -1.33
C GLU A 452 -16.64 -28.71 -0.66
N ALA A 453 -15.38 -29.12 -0.81
CA ALA A 453 -14.22 -28.40 -0.28
C ALA A 453 -14.06 -27.00 -0.90
N PHE A 454 -14.43 -26.81 -2.16
CA PHE A 454 -14.42 -25.50 -2.81
C PHE A 454 -15.73 -24.72 -2.64
N ASN A 455 -16.76 -25.35 -2.07
CA ASN A 455 -18.15 -24.89 -2.08
C ASN A 455 -18.60 -24.52 -3.51
N ALA A 456 -18.22 -25.35 -4.49
CA ALA A 456 -18.39 -25.10 -5.91
C ALA A 456 -19.51 -25.98 -6.51
N ASP A 457 -20.18 -25.44 -7.52
CA ASP A 457 -21.11 -26.17 -8.38
C ASP A 457 -20.74 -25.98 -9.86
N PHE A 458 -21.55 -26.53 -10.78
CA PHE A 458 -21.25 -26.53 -12.21
C PHE A 458 -22.22 -25.65 -13.02
N ASP A 459 -22.72 -24.57 -12.43
CA ASP A 459 -23.70 -23.66 -13.06
C ASP A 459 -23.07 -22.47 -13.83
N GLY A 460 -21.74 -22.39 -13.84
CA GLY A 460 -20.98 -21.26 -14.39
C GLY A 460 -19.84 -20.78 -13.50
N ASP A 461 -19.67 -21.39 -12.33
CA ASP A 461 -18.53 -21.19 -11.44
C ASP A 461 -17.17 -21.21 -12.16
N GLN A 462 -16.26 -20.36 -11.67
CA GLN A 462 -14.92 -20.21 -12.24
C GLN A 462 -13.85 -20.44 -11.17
N MET A 463 -12.78 -21.13 -11.57
CA MET A 463 -11.61 -21.30 -10.73
C MET A 463 -10.38 -20.65 -11.35
N ALA A 464 -9.53 -20.10 -10.48
CA ALA A 464 -8.22 -19.63 -10.85
C ALA A 464 -7.19 -20.75 -10.67
N VAL A 465 -6.30 -20.90 -11.64
CA VAL A 465 -5.16 -21.81 -11.60
C VAL A 465 -3.88 -21.00 -11.39
N HIS A 466 -2.97 -21.48 -10.55
CA HIS A 466 -1.66 -20.87 -10.31
C HIS A 466 -0.57 -21.93 -10.41
N LEU A 467 0.57 -21.56 -11.00
CA LEU A 467 1.69 -22.45 -11.21
C LEU A 467 2.80 -22.22 -10.16
N PRO A 468 3.11 -23.19 -9.27
CA PRO A 468 4.27 -23.09 -8.36
C PRO A 468 5.58 -23.19 -9.14
N LEU A 469 6.43 -22.16 -9.06
CA LEU A 469 7.62 -22.06 -9.92
C LEU A 469 8.92 -22.62 -9.29
N SER A 470 9.09 -22.46 -7.98
CA SER A 470 10.30 -22.96 -7.30
C SER A 470 10.14 -24.41 -6.89
N ILE A 471 11.25 -25.14 -6.77
CA ILE A 471 11.25 -26.55 -6.38
C ILE A 471 10.66 -26.71 -4.98
N GLU A 472 10.95 -25.77 -4.07
CA GLU A 472 10.40 -25.75 -2.71
C GLU A 472 8.88 -25.58 -2.74
N ALA A 473 8.37 -24.67 -3.58
CA ALA A 473 6.93 -24.43 -3.71
C ALA A 473 6.20 -25.61 -4.37
N GLN A 474 6.82 -26.27 -5.36
CA GLN A 474 6.29 -27.49 -5.96
C GLN A 474 6.25 -28.63 -4.94
N THR A 475 7.31 -28.79 -4.17
CA THR A 475 7.41 -29.80 -3.11
C THR A 475 6.39 -29.55 -2.01
N GLU A 476 6.23 -28.30 -1.57
CA GLU A 476 5.21 -27.88 -0.60
C GLU A 476 3.80 -28.15 -1.13
N ALA A 477 3.52 -27.83 -2.39
CA ALA A 477 2.25 -28.09 -3.03
C ALA A 477 1.93 -29.60 -3.02
N SER A 478 2.88 -30.44 -3.42
CA SER A 478 2.71 -31.89 -3.45
C SER A 478 2.60 -32.53 -2.06
N LEU A 479 3.38 -32.07 -1.08
CA LEU A 479 3.41 -32.68 0.26
C LEU A 479 2.29 -32.18 1.17
N LEU A 480 1.91 -30.90 1.09
CA LEU A 480 0.97 -30.29 2.04
C LEU A 480 -0.37 -29.93 1.41
N MET A 481 -0.37 -29.48 0.15
CA MET A 481 -1.58 -28.91 -0.47
C MET A 481 -2.33 -29.87 -1.39
N MET A 482 -1.75 -31.02 -1.72
CA MET A 482 -2.38 -32.04 -2.57
C MET A 482 -3.76 -32.42 -2.02
N SER A 483 -4.75 -32.55 -2.90
CA SER A 483 -6.13 -32.84 -2.51
C SER A 483 -6.27 -34.13 -1.67
N THR A 484 -5.41 -35.12 -1.89
CA THR A 484 -5.37 -36.39 -1.14
C THR A 484 -5.00 -36.22 0.33
N ASN A 485 -4.31 -35.15 0.70
CA ASN A 485 -3.92 -34.89 2.09
C ASN A 485 -5.06 -34.17 2.85
N ASN A 486 -6.00 -33.59 2.10
CA ASN A 486 -7.04 -32.71 2.61
C ASN A 486 -8.40 -33.42 2.68
N ILE A 487 -8.44 -34.54 3.42
CA ILE A 487 -9.63 -35.39 3.56
C ILE A 487 -10.58 -34.87 4.65
N PHE A 488 -10.03 -34.38 5.76
CA PHE A 488 -10.80 -33.98 6.93
C PHE A 488 -10.90 -32.46 7.06
N SER A 489 -12.06 -32.01 7.52
CA SER A 489 -12.32 -30.64 7.89
C SER A 489 -11.40 -30.20 9.04
N PRO A 490 -10.69 -29.06 8.90
CA PRO A 490 -9.87 -28.53 9.98
C PRO A 490 -10.69 -28.06 11.19
N ALA A 491 -11.99 -27.81 11.02
CA ALA A 491 -12.83 -27.24 12.07
C ALA A 491 -13.39 -28.29 13.04
N ASP A 492 -13.85 -29.43 12.51
CA ASP A 492 -14.59 -30.45 13.25
C ASP A 492 -14.11 -31.88 13.01
N GLY A 493 -13.11 -32.09 12.16
CA GLY A 493 -12.50 -33.40 11.92
C GLY A 493 -13.37 -34.36 11.10
N LYS A 494 -14.53 -33.91 10.59
CA LYS A 494 -15.38 -34.73 9.72
C LYS A 494 -14.77 -34.83 8.31
N PRO A 495 -14.97 -35.95 7.59
CA PRO A 495 -14.53 -36.07 6.21
C PRO A 495 -15.30 -35.08 5.32
N ILE A 496 -14.60 -34.29 4.50
CA ILE A 496 -15.18 -33.35 3.53
C ILE A 496 -15.42 -34.02 2.17
N ILE A 497 -14.66 -35.07 1.85
CA ILE A 497 -14.73 -35.77 0.56
C ILE A 497 -15.86 -36.82 0.51
N THR A 498 -16.96 -36.59 1.24
CA THR A 498 -18.08 -37.52 1.26
C THR A 498 -18.83 -37.49 -0.07
N PRO A 499 -19.21 -38.66 -0.63
CA PRO A 499 -20.07 -38.68 -1.81
C PRO A 499 -21.38 -37.93 -1.55
N SER A 500 -21.84 -37.19 -2.55
CA SER A 500 -23.05 -36.39 -2.49
C SER A 500 -24.00 -36.76 -3.62
N LEU A 501 -25.27 -36.38 -3.46
CA LEU A 501 -26.34 -36.46 -4.48
C LEU A 501 -26.41 -37.84 -5.16
N ASP A 502 -26.11 -37.89 -6.45
CA ASP A 502 -26.32 -39.02 -7.34
C ASP A 502 -25.53 -40.26 -6.93
N ILE A 503 -24.33 -40.08 -6.36
CA ILE A 503 -23.50 -41.20 -5.89
C ILE A 503 -24.20 -41.88 -4.70
N VAL A 504 -24.73 -41.08 -3.77
CA VAL A 504 -25.46 -41.59 -2.61
C VAL A 504 -26.76 -42.27 -3.04
N LEU A 505 -27.48 -41.67 -4.01
CA LEU A 505 -28.70 -42.25 -4.54
C LEU A 505 -28.45 -43.59 -5.25
N GLY A 506 -27.38 -43.70 -6.02
CA GLY A 506 -26.97 -44.94 -6.67
C GLY A 506 -26.66 -46.05 -5.67
N CYS A 507 -25.84 -45.75 -4.66
CA CYS A 507 -25.55 -46.67 -3.56
C CYS A 507 -26.81 -47.06 -2.78
N TYR A 508 -27.68 -46.11 -2.45
CA TYR A 508 -28.94 -46.37 -1.78
C TYR A 508 -29.86 -47.27 -2.62
N TYR A 509 -30.01 -46.99 -3.91
CA TYR A 509 -30.84 -47.79 -4.81
C TYR A 509 -30.36 -49.24 -4.91
N LEU A 510 -29.04 -49.46 -4.99
CA LEU A 510 -28.45 -50.80 -5.05
C LEU A 510 -28.55 -51.57 -3.73
N THR A 511 -28.52 -50.87 -2.60
CA THR A 511 -28.53 -51.48 -1.25
C THR A 511 -29.93 -51.57 -0.63
N ALA A 512 -30.93 -50.89 -1.21
CA ALA A 512 -32.29 -50.90 -0.69
C ALA A 512 -32.93 -52.29 -0.85
N LEU A 513 -33.27 -52.91 0.29
CA LEU A 513 -34.01 -54.17 0.31
C LEU A 513 -35.42 -53.96 -0.26
N ARG A 514 -35.68 -54.56 -1.42
CA ARG A 514 -37.05 -54.71 -1.91
C ARG A 514 -37.65 -55.96 -1.28
N PRO A 515 -38.90 -55.93 -0.78
CA PRO A 515 -39.57 -57.14 -0.33
C PRO A 515 -39.67 -58.12 -1.51
N ASP A 516 -38.96 -59.24 -1.41
CA ASP A 516 -39.02 -60.31 -2.41
C ASP A 516 -40.32 -61.10 -2.18
N PRO A 517 -41.20 -61.25 -3.18
CA PRO A 517 -42.43 -62.05 -3.04
C PRO A 517 -42.16 -63.56 -2.92
N ARG A 518 -40.91 -64.03 -3.03
CA ARG A 518 -40.53 -65.45 -2.91
C ARG A 518 -40.48 -65.91 -1.44
N LYS A 519 -40.83 -67.19 -1.19
CA LYS A 519 -40.70 -67.83 0.13
C LYS A 519 -39.21 -68.03 0.47
N ASP A 520 -38.84 -68.01 1.75
CA ASP A 520 -37.45 -68.12 2.24
C ASP A 520 -36.65 -69.31 1.66
N GLU A 521 -37.33 -70.42 1.34
CA GLU A 521 -36.73 -71.61 0.73
C GLU A 521 -36.28 -71.41 -0.74
N GLN A 522 -36.67 -70.32 -1.39
CA GLN A 522 -36.38 -69.99 -2.80
C GLN A 522 -35.36 -68.86 -2.96
N VAL A 523 -34.76 -68.38 -1.86
CA VAL A 523 -33.71 -67.36 -1.90
C VAL A 523 -32.42 -67.99 -2.46
N LYS A 524 -31.90 -67.41 -3.54
CA LYS A 524 -30.67 -67.88 -4.19
C LYS A 524 -29.47 -67.69 -3.24
N ARG A 525 -28.58 -68.67 -3.20
CA ARG A 525 -27.33 -68.64 -2.43
C ARG A 525 -26.16 -68.60 -3.42
N PHE A 526 -25.20 -67.70 -3.19
CA PHE A 526 -24.02 -67.51 -4.01
C PHE A 526 -22.77 -67.77 -3.17
N ALA A 527 -21.69 -68.29 -3.77
CA ALA A 527 -20.47 -68.63 -3.03
C ALA A 527 -19.53 -67.43 -2.87
N ASP A 528 -19.45 -66.55 -3.87
CA ASP A 528 -18.63 -65.34 -3.85
C ASP A 528 -19.31 -64.14 -4.54
N THR A 529 -18.61 -63.00 -4.61
CA THR A 529 -19.12 -61.78 -5.24
C THR A 529 -19.17 -61.87 -6.77
N ASP A 530 -18.31 -62.67 -7.39
CA ASP A 530 -18.23 -62.81 -8.84
C ASP A 530 -19.43 -63.62 -9.37
N ASP A 531 -19.84 -64.65 -8.62
CA ASP A 531 -21.08 -65.39 -8.82
C ASP A 531 -22.31 -64.46 -8.78
N VAL A 532 -22.32 -63.51 -7.83
CA VAL A 532 -23.40 -62.51 -7.69
C VAL A 532 -23.39 -61.56 -8.89
N LEU A 533 -22.23 -61.06 -9.30
CA LEU A 533 -22.09 -60.16 -10.46
C LEU A 533 -22.45 -60.83 -11.78
N THR A 534 -22.16 -62.12 -11.93
CA THR A 534 -22.54 -62.91 -13.12
C THR A 534 -24.03 -63.20 -13.16
N ALA A 535 -24.68 -63.27 -12.00
CA ALA A 535 -26.12 -63.55 -11.87
C ALA A 535 -27.01 -62.31 -11.98
N LEU A 536 -26.45 -61.11 -11.77
CA LEU A 536 -27.06 -59.80 -12.04
C LEU A 536 -27.11 -59.53 -13.53
#